data_AF-A0A926EU98-F1
#
_entry.id   AF-A0A926EU98-F1
#
_cell.length_a   1.000
_cell.length_b   1.000
_cell.length_c   1.000
_cell.angle_alpha   90.00
_cell.angle_beta   90.00
_cell.angle_gamma   90.00
#
_symmetry.space_group_name_H-M   'P 1'
#
loop_
_entity.id
_entity.type
_entity.pdbx_description
1 polymer ?
#
loop_
_entity_poly.entity_id
_entity_poly.type
_entity_poly.pdbx_seq_one_letter_code
_entity_poly.pdbx_strand_id
1 'polypeptide(L)'
;MAYLKISLGETLPDIRQSKKLSTLYHLSLDELIDFDLDVQEIQEVIDKTNEEISDKVDWTKAWGKKYPILVNYQQQVYTSAYANELETLLDDLQKKYGYNELDAFLVLKDILAVVWKSRRANDK
;
A
#
# COMPACT_ATOMS: atom_id res chain seq x y z
N MET A 1 2.62 33.16 25.58
CA MET A 1 1.59 33.71 24.66
C MET A 1 1.40 32.81 23.44
N ALA A 2 1.11 31.51 23.64
CA ALA A 2 0.81 30.57 22.53
C ALA A 2 -0.57 29.89 22.70
N TYR A 3 -1.25 30.09 23.83
CA TYR A 3 -2.55 29.46 24.12
C TYR A 3 -3.77 30.21 23.56
N LEU A 4 -3.58 31.42 23.00
CA LEU A 4 -4.69 32.24 22.51
C LEU A 4 -4.98 32.06 21.01
N LYS A 5 -4.18 31.28 20.28
CA LYS A 5 -4.40 31.07 18.83
C LYS A 5 -5.47 30.01 18.50
N ILE A 6 -6.12 29.44 19.51
CA ILE A 6 -7.33 28.59 19.35
C ILE A 6 -8.62 29.44 19.31
N SER A 7 -8.55 30.75 19.63
CA SER A 7 -9.78 31.56 19.76
C SER A 7 -10.26 32.25 18.48
N LEU A 8 -9.69 31.98 17.30
CA LEU A 8 -10.16 32.55 16.04
C LEU A 8 -10.42 31.47 14.99
N GLY A 9 -11.67 31.00 14.97
CA GLY A 9 -12.40 30.85 13.71
C GLY A 9 -12.31 29.51 12.96
N GLU A 10 -11.52 28.54 13.40
CA GLU A 10 -11.55 27.19 12.82
C GLU A 10 -11.95 26.20 13.91
N THR A 11 -13.13 25.62 13.76
CA THR A 11 -13.73 24.71 14.74
C THR A 11 -12.89 23.45 14.88
N LEU A 12 -12.07 23.38 15.93
CA LEU A 12 -11.68 22.10 16.53
C LEU A 12 -12.98 21.31 16.73
N PRO A 13 -13.17 20.14 16.09
CA PRO A 13 -14.34 19.33 16.36
C PRO A 13 -14.38 19.10 17.88
N ASP A 14 -15.54 19.34 18.49
CA ASP A 14 -15.74 19.16 19.93
C ASP A 14 -15.19 17.79 20.28
N ILE A 15 -14.25 17.70 21.23
CA ILE A 15 -13.52 16.46 21.59
C ILE A 15 -14.51 15.31 21.83
N ARG A 16 -15.74 15.63 22.27
CA ARG A 16 -16.85 14.67 22.43
C ARG A 16 -17.38 14.13 21.09
N GLN A 17 -17.50 14.96 20.07
CA GLN A 17 -17.88 14.56 18.72
C GLN A 17 -16.79 13.71 18.08
N SER A 18 -15.52 14.12 18.20
CA SER A 18 -14.39 13.32 17.73
C SER A 18 -14.31 11.97 18.43
N LYS A 19 -14.57 11.91 19.75
CA LYS A 19 -14.64 10.65 20.49
C LYS A 19 -15.80 9.75 20.04
N LYS A 20 -16.94 10.34 19.68
CA LYS A 20 -18.09 9.60 19.14
C LYS A 20 -17.81 9.05 17.73
N LEU A 21 -17.17 9.85 16.88
CA LEU A 21 -16.70 9.43 15.55
C LEU A 21 -15.64 8.34 15.67
N SER A 22 -14.69 8.46 16.61
CA SER A 22 -13.65 7.47 16.91
C SER A 22 -14.26 6.11 17.23
N THR A 23 -15.30 6.12 18.07
CA THR A 23 -16.02 4.90 18.45
C THR A 23 -16.81 4.32 17.27
N LEU A 24 -17.38 5.17 16.40
CA LEU A 24 -18.20 4.75 15.27
C LEU A 24 -17.38 4.13 14.13
N TYR A 25 -16.19 4.68 13.86
CA TYR A 25 -15.29 4.23 12.81
C TYR A 25 -14.22 3.26 13.30
N HIS A 26 -14.23 2.89 14.59
CA HIS A 26 -13.22 2.04 15.23
C HIS A 26 -11.79 2.58 15.10
N LEU A 27 -11.64 3.90 15.10
CA LEU A 27 -10.36 4.60 14.99
C LEU A 27 -9.99 5.29 16.29
N SER A 28 -8.71 5.46 16.55
CA SER A 28 -8.20 6.34 17.60
C SER A 28 -8.43 7.82 17.25
N LEU A 29 -8.34 8.71 18.25
CA LEU A 29 -8.47 10.16 18.02
C LEU A 29 -7.34 10.73 17.14
N ASP A 30 -6.14 10.15 17.21
CA ASP A 30 -5.01 10.56 16.37
C ASP A 30 -5.20 10.11 14.91
N GLU A 31 -5.71 8.89 14.69
CA GLU A 31 -6.07 8.39 13.35
C GLU A 31 -7.22 9.17 12.70
N LEU A 32 -8.08 9.81 13.50
CA LEU A 32 -9.14 10.68 13.02
C LEU A 32 -8.64 12.01 12.46
N ILE A 33 -7.49 12.48 12.94
CA ILE A 33 -6.88 13.73 12.49
C ILE A 33 -6.25 13.54 11.11
N ASP A 34 -5.60 12.38 10.90
CA ASP A 34 -4.99 11.98 9.64
C ASP A 34 -5.91 11.05 8.81
N PHE A 35 -7.22 11.07 9.10
CA PHE A 35 -8.18 10.15 8.49
C PHE A 35 -8.32 10.41 6.99
N ASP A 36 -7.79 9.49 6.19
CA ASP A 36 -8.02 9.41 4.76
C ASP A 36 -9.01 8.29 4.47
N LEU A 37 -10.24 8.69 4.10
CA LEU A 37 -11.34 7.78 3.82
C LEU A 37 -11.01 6.83 2.67
N ASP A 38 -10.26 7.29 1.66
CA ASP A 38 -9.87 6.46 0.52
C ASP A 38 -8.88 5.36 0.95
N VAL A 39 -7.95 5.68 1.86
CA VAL A 39 -6.97 4.71 2.39
C VAL A 39 -7.65 3.67 3.28
N GLN A 40 -8.62 4.10 4.10
CA GLN A 40 -9.37 3.22 5.00
C GLN A 40 -10.28 2.26 4.23
N GLU A 41 -10.97 2.72 3.19
CA GLU A 41 -11.74 1.84 2.31
C GLU A 41 -10.84 0.79 1.62
N ILE A 42 -9.64 1.17 1.19
CA ILE A 42 -8.67 0.22 0.62
C ILE A 42 -8.22 -0.81 1.67
N GLN A 43 -7.91 -0.38 2.89
CA GLN A 43 -7.49 -1.28 3.97
C GLN A 43 -8.62 -2.26 4.35
N GLU A 44 -9.85 -1.78 4.47
CA GLU A 44 -11.01 -2.66 4.71
C GLU A 44 -11.21 -3.67 3.58
N VAL A 45 -11.03 -3.27 2.32
CA VAL A 45 -11.12 -4.19 1.19
C VAL A 45 -9.99 -5.22 1.25
N ILE A 46 -8.77 -4.83 1.62
CA ILE A 46 -7.63 -5.75 1.80
C ILE A 46 -7.95 -6.77 2.91
N ASP A 47 -8.42 -6.30 4.07
CA ASP A 47 -8.72 -7.15 5.23
C ASP A 47 -9.90 -8.11 4.96
N LYS A 48 -10.87 -7.69 4.14
CA LYS A 48 -12.00 -8.53 3.69
C LYS A 48 -11.65 -9.44 2.51
N THR A 49 -10.52 -9.21 1.84
CA THR A 49 -10.06 -10.03 0.72
C THR A 49 -9.35 -11.27 1.26
N ASN A 50 -10.08 -12.37 1.37
CA ASN A 50 -9.50 -13.69 1.67
C ASN A 50 -8.64 -14.22 0.50
N GLU A 51 -7.78 -15.20 0.78
CA GLU A 51 -6.97 -15.91 -0.23
C GLU A 51 -7.82 -16.39 -1.43
N GLU A 52 -9.03 -16.90 -1.18
CA GLU A 52 -9.95 -17.36 -2.23
C GLU A 52 -10.46 -16.26 -3.18
N ILE A 53 -10.50 -15.01 -2.73
CA ILE A 53 -10.87 -13.85 -3.55
C ILE A 53 -9.63 -13.35 -4.30
N SER A 54 -8.47 -13.32 -3.63
CA SER A 54 -7.20 -12.97 -4.25
C SER A 54 -6.87 -13.86 -5.45
N ASP A 55 -7.11 -15.16 -5.34
CA ASP A 55 -6.88 -16.13 -6.43
C ASP A 55 -7.83 -15.97 -7.62
N LYS A 56 -9.03 -15.41 -7.40
CA LYS A 56 -10.02 -15.15 -8.46
C LYS A 56 -9.82 -13.80 -9.14
N VAL A 57 -9.05 -12.90 -8.53
CA VAL A 57 -8.80 -11.56 -9.07
C VAL A 57 -7.59 -11.62 -9.99
N ASP A 58 -7.84 -11.43 -11.28
CA ASP A 58 -6.76 -11.16 -12.25
C ASP A 58 -6.23 -9.74 -12.04
N TRP A 59 -5.25 -9.62 -11.15
CA TRP A 59 -4.59 -8.36 -10.80
C TRP A 59 -3.95 -7.67 -12.01
N THR A 60 -3.45 -8.44 -12.98
CA THR A 60 -2.87 -7.90 -14.22
C THR A 60 -3.93 -7.20 -15.05
N LYS A 61 -5.12 -7.80 -15.17
CA LYS A 61 -6.26 -7.20 -15.87
C LYS A 61 -6.86 -6.01 -15.12
N ALA A 62 -6.93 -6.07 -13.79
CA ALA A 62 -7.40 -4.97 -12.96
C ALA A 62 -6.50 -3.73 -13.11
N TRP A 63 -5.19 -3.89 -12.94
CA TRP A 63 -4.23 -2.80 -13.11
C TRP A 63 -4.02 -2.41 -14.57
N GLY A 64 -4.24 -3.33 -15.52
CA GLY A 64 -4.18 -3.08 -16.96
C GLY A 64 -5.13 -1.97 -17.44
N LYS A 65 -6.26 -1.75 -16.73
CA LYS A 65 -7.15 -0.61 -17.01
C LYS A 65 -6.49 0.75 -16.73
N LYS A 66 -5.66 0.81 -15.69
CA LYS A 66 -4.94 2.03 -15.28
C LYS A 66 -3.60 2.16 -16.00
N TYR A 67 -2.95 1.03 -16.28
CA TYR A 67 -1.63 0.94 -16.91
C TYR A 67 -1.68 -0.02 -18.10
N PRO A 68 -2.04 0.48 -19.31
CA PRO A 68 -2.18 -0.36 -20.50
C PRO A 68 -0.91 -1.12 -20.89
N ILE A 69 0.25 -0.63 -20.47
CA ILE A 69 1.54 -1.31 -20.66
C ILE A 69 1.55 -2.72 -20.08
N LEU A 70 0.84 -2.97 -18.97
CA LEU A 70 0.76 -4.29 -18.32
C LEU A 70 0.06 -5.35 -19.20
N VAL A 71 -0.73 -4.93 -20.19
CA VAL A 71 -1.41 -5.84 -21.13
C VAL A 71 -0.50 -6.22 -22.30
N ASN A 72 0.39 -5.31 -22.70
CA ASN A 72 1.14 -5.44 -23.96
C ASN A 72 2.62 -5.79 -23.78
N TYR A 73 3.21 -5.56 -22.60
CA TYR A 73 4.65 -5.71 -22.40
C TYR A 73 5.15 -7.15 -22.60
N GLN A 74 4.34 -8.16 -22.33
CA GLN A 74 4.73 -9.58 -22.44
C GLN A 74 5.12 -9.97 -23.87
N GLN A 75 4.63 -9.25 -24.89
CA GLN A 75 4.99 -9.47 -26.29
C GLN A 75 6.25 -8.69 -26.73
N GLN A 76 6.68 -7.72 -25.92
CA GLN A 76 7.75 -6.78 -26.25
C GLN A 76 9.01 -6.99 -25.40
N VAL A 77 8.87 -7.59 -24.23
CA VAL A 77 9.93 -7.76 -23.25
C VAL A 77 10.28 -9.23 -23.13
N TYR A 78 11.58 -9.53 -23.13
CA TYR A 78 12.08 -10.85 -22.81
C TYR A 78 11.95 -11.12 -21.30
N THR A 79 10.74 -11.47 -20.87
CA THR A 79 10.35 -11.64 -19.46
C THR A 79 11.18 -12.69 -18.74
N SER A 80 11.64 -13.73 -19.44
CA SER A 80 12.43 -14.82 -18.87
C SER A 80 13.77 -14.35 -18.26
N ALA A 81 14.45 -13.36 -18.85
CA ALA A 81 15.69 -12.84 -18.24
C ALA A 81 15.42 -12.17 -16.89
N TYR A 82 14.39 -11.33 -16.82
CA TYR A 82 14.00 -10.65 -15.58
C TYR A 82 13.45 -11.64 -14.55
N ALA A 83 12.70 -12.66 -14.97
CA ALA A 83 12.18 -13.70 -14.09
C ALA A 83 13.32 -14.46 -13.40
N ASN A 84 14.35 -14.89 -14.14
CA ASN A 84 15.48 -15.62 -13.56
C ASN A 84 16.25 -14.80 -12.50
N GLU A 85 16.45 -13.50 -12.74
CA GLU A 85 17.10 -12.63 -11.76
C GLU A 85 16.23 -12.45 -10.50
N LEU A 86 14.91 -12.29 -10.67
CA LEU A 86 13.97 -12.17 -9.56
C LEU A 86 13.89 -13.47 -8.74
N GLU A 87 13.85 -14.63 -9.39
CA GLU A 87 13.90 -15.94 -8.73
C GLU A 87 15.16 -16.10 -7.89
N THR A 88 16.31 -15.67 -8.43
CA THR A 88 17.59 -15.70 -7.69
C THR A 88 17.53 -14.83 -6.43
N LEU A 89 16.91 -13.64 -6.51
CA LEU A 89 16.73 -12.77 -5.35
C LEU A 89 15.77 -13.36 -4.30
N LEU A 90 14.70 -14.02 -4.74
CA LEU A 90 13.76 -14.71 -3.87
C LEU A 90 14.44 -15.86 -3.13
N ASP A 91 15.18 -16.71 -3.84
CA ASP A 91 15.97 -17.80 -3.25
C ASP A 91 16.97 -17.29 -2.23
N ASP A 92 17.63 -16.18 -2.53
CA ASP A 92 18.58 -15.53 -1.61
C ASP A 92 17.89 -15.03 -0.34
N LEU A 93 16.69 -14.45 -0.46
CA LEU A 93 15.91 -14.01 0.69
C LEU A 93 15.49 -15.20 1.57
N GLN A 94 15.02 -16.28 0.96
CA GLN A 94 14.66 -17.51 1.69
C GLN A 94 15.88 -18.10 2.41
N LYS A 95 17.04 -18.19 1.73
CA LYS A 95 18.26 -18.77 2.31
C LYS A 95 18.89 -17.92 3.42
N LYS A 96 18.94 -16.59 3.24
CA LYS A 96 19.62 -15.68 4.18
C LYS A 96 18.78 -15.35 5.40
N TYR A 97 17.46 -15.25 5.24
CA TYR A 97 16.57 -14.79 6.30
C TYR A 97 15.59 -15.87 6.77
N GLY A 98 15.57 -17.05 6.14
CA GLY A 98 14.68 -18.15 6.51
C GLY A 98 13.22 -17.88 6.16
N TYR A 99 12.94 -16.96 5.23
CA TYR A 99 11.59 -16.64 4.81
C TYR A 99 10.96 -17.80 4.02
N ASN A 100 9.64 -17.96 4.15
CA ASN A 100 8.88 -18.79 3.23
C ASN A 100 8.72 -18.06 1.87
N GLU A 101 8.18 -18.76 0.87
CA GLU A 101 8.05 -18.23 -0.50
C GLU A 101 7.21 -16.94 -0.56
N LEU A 102 6.09 -16.89 0.16
CA LEU A 102 5.20 -15.74 0.19
C LEU A 102 5.86 -14.53 0.86
N ASP A 103 6.50 -14.74 2.01
CA ASP A 103 7.18 -13.67 2.74
C ASP A 103 8.34 -13.10 1.92
N ALA A 104 9.14 -13.97 1.26
CA ALA A 104 10.21 -13.54 0.37
C ALA A 104 9.67 -12.72 -0.80
N PHE A 105 8.54 -13.12 -1.39
CA PHE A 105 7.87 -12.39 -2.46
C PHE A 105 7.38 -11.01 -2.00
N LEU A 106 6.71 -10.93 -0.85
CA LEU A 106 6.20 -9.67 -0.30
C LEU A 106 7.32 -8.69 0.03
N VAL A 107 8.42 -9.17 0.63
CA VAL A 107 9.60 -8.37 0.93
C VAL A 107 10.25 -7.86 -0.36
N LEU A 108 10.46 -8.72 -1.36
CA LEU A 108 11.06 -8.29 -2.62
C LEU A 108 10.19 -7.25 -3.35
N LYS A 109 8.86 -7.44 -3.33
CA LYS A 109 7.90 -6.48 -3.89
C LYS A 109 7.97 -5.12 -3.19
N ASP A 110 8.08 -5.09 -1.86
CA ASP A 110 8.19 -3.85 -1.11
C ASP A 110 9.51 -3.11 -1.40
N ILE A 111 10.63 -3.84 -1.47
CA ILE A 111 11.93 -3.28 -1.87
C ILE A 111 11.85 -2.62 -3.25
N LEU A 112 11.21 -3.27 -4.23
CA LEU A 112 11.01 -2.71 -5.56
C LEU A 112 10.21 -1.39 -5.51
N ALA A 113 9.17 -1.32 -4.68
CA ALA A 113 8.38 -0.11 -4.50
C ALA A 113 9.20 1.03 -3.88
N VAL A 114 10.02 0.73 -2.87
CA VAL A 114 10.94 1.69 -2.24
C VAL A 114 11.96 2.20 -3.25
N VAL A 115 12.61 1.32 -4.01
CA VAL A 115 13.59 1.70 -5.04
C VAL A 115 12.96 2.59 -6.12
N TRP A 116 11.74 2.27 -6.57
CA TRP A 116 11.02 3.09 -7.54
C TRP A 116 10.67 4.49 -7.00
N LYS A 117 10.19 4.58 -5.76
CA LYS A 117 9.93 5.86 -5.08
C LYS A 117 11.20 6.71 -4.99
N SER A 118 12.32 6.11 -4.59
CA SER A 118 13.62 6.80 -4.48
C SER A 118 14.11 7.35 -5.82
N ARG A 119 13.97 6.59 -6.92
CA ARG A 119 14.34 7.08 -8.26
C ARG A 119 13.52 8.31 -8.67
N ARG A 120 12.20 8.28 -8.45
CA ARG A 120 11.32 9.42 -8.75
C ARG A 120 11.62 10.67 -7.92
N ALA A 121 12.15 10.50 -6.71
CA ALA A 121 12.54 11.61 -5.85
C ALA A 121 13.86 12.25 -6.30
N ASN A 122 14.78 11.46 -6.87
CA ASN A 122 16.08 11.93 -7.37
C ASN A 122 16.01 12.57 -8.77
N ASP A 123 14.90 12.38 -9.50
CA ASP A 123 14.63 13.03 -10.79
C ASP A 123 13.98 14.44 -10.64
N LYS A 124 13.78 14.93 -9.40
CA LYS A 124 13.28 16.27 -9.08
C LYS A 124 14.38 17.17 -8.54
#